data_AF-A0A538D3I5-F1
#
_entry.id   AF-A0A538D3I5-F1
#
_cell.length_a   1.000
_cell.length_b   1.000
_cell.length_c   1.000
_cell.angle_alpha   90.00
_cell.angle_beta   90.00
_cell.angle_gamma   90.00
#
_symmetry.space_group_name_H-M   'P 1'
#
loop_
_entity.id
_entity.type
_entity.pdbx_description
1 polymer ?
#
loop_
_entity_poly.entity_id
_entity_poly.type
_entity_poly.pdbx_seq_one_letter_code
_entity_poly.pdbx_strand_id
1 'polypeptide(L)'
;MTSVLALLTAALVGVAPPGFSLIAVGPAGGTVWQGVVPGRYAPPDRLPSLLYLPPDASPRRRYRVAILLHGFRGSPYAFVDSLGLASLADRLISERRVAPFVAVLPRGGPAGYRGEWAGPLERFVVDDLVPWIDRTLPVRRDRAAWMIGGLSAGGYGAVDIGLRHPRLFGTLESWSGY
;
A
#
# COMPACT_ATOMS: atom_id res chain seq x y z
N MET A 1 -6.86 25.74 -21.14
CA MET A 1 -7.00 24.77 -20.03
C MET A 1 -6.27 23.46 -20.35
N THR A 2 -5.08 23.53 -20.96
CA THR A 2 -4.41 22.36 -21.57
C THR A 2 -3.10 22.00 -20.85
N SER A 3 -2.66 22.81 -19.89
CA SER A 3 -1.34 22.67 -19.26
C SER A 3 -1.33 21.87 -17.96
N VAL A 4 -2.45 21.79 -17.23
CA VAL A 4 -2.52 21.04 -15.95
C VAL A 4 -2.64 19.54 -16.19
N LEU A 5 -3.38 19.12 -17.23
CA LEU A 5 -3.56 17.72 -17.58
C LEU A 5 -2.27 17.07 -18.13
N ALA A 6 -1.44 17.84 -18.84
CA ALA A 6 -0.19 17.37 -19.43
C ALA A 6 0.98 17.26 -18.43
N LEU A 7 0.94 18.03 -17.34
CA LEU A 7 1.93 17.95 -16.25
C LEU A 7 1.63 16.77 -15.30
N LEU A 8 0.36 16.43 -15.10
CA LEU A 8 -0.05 15.23 -14.37
C LEU A 8 0.47 13.96 -15.07
N THR A 9 0.43 13.88 -16.40
CA THR A 9 0.85 12.68 -17.13
C THR A 9 2.36 12.42 -17.12
N ALA A 10 3.23 13.44 -17.07
CA ALA A 10 4.68 13.21 -17.18
C ALA A 10 5.37 12.80 -15.86
N ALA A 11 4.91 13.31 -14.71
CA ALA A 11 5.52 12.99 -13.41
C ALA A 11 5.03 11.64 -12.85
N LEU A 12 3.79 11.24 -13.15
CA LEU A 12 3.16 10.02 -12.63
C LEU A 12 3.68 8.74 -13.31
N VAL A 13 4.12 8.83 -14.58
CA VAL A 13 4.56 7.68 -15.39
C VAL A 13 5.91 7.10 -14.93
N GLY A 14 6.72 7.85 -14.16
CA GLY A 14 8.05 7.40 -13.74
C GLY A 14 8.10 6.59 -12.44
N VAL A 15 7.02 6.57 -11.65
CA VAL A 15 6.98 5.90 -10.32
C VAL A 15 5.94 4.79 -10.25
N ALA A 16 4.83 4.92 -10.98
CA ALA A 16 3.82 3.87 -11.03
C ALA A 16 4.39 2.62 -11.74
N PRO A 17 4.25 1.41 -11.15
CA PRO A 17 4.71 0.18 -11.78
C PRO A 17 3.99 -0.13 -13.10
N PRO A 18 4.64 -0.81 -14.06
CA PRO A 18 3.95 -1.37 -15.21
C PRO A 18 2.78 -2.27 -14.80
N GLY A 19 1.67 -2.20 -15.53
CA GLY A 19 0.47 -2.98 -15.24
C GLY A 19 -0.42 -2.41 -14.13
N PHE A 20 -0.08 -1.26 -13.56
CA PHE A 20 -0.95 -0.53 -12.65
C PHE A 20 -1.72 0.57 -13.40
N SER A 21 -3.00 0.75 -13.07
CA SER A 21 -3.88 1.77 -13.65
C SER A 21 -4.33 2.76 -12.57
N LEU A 22 -4.29 4.05 -12.89
CA LEU A 22 -4.75 5.11 -11.99
C LEU A 22 -6.26 4.99 -11.75
N ILE A 23 -6.69 5.06 -10.49
CA ILE A 23 -8.12 4.97 -10.11
C ILE A 23 -8.62 6.13 -9.26
N ALA A 24 -7.72 6.87 -8.59
CA ALA A 24 -8.11 8.06 -7.84
C ALA A 24 -6.96 9.07 -7.77
N VAL A 25 -7.33 10.35 -7.66
CA VAL A 25 -6.41 11.47 -7.45
C VAL A 25 -6.95 12.30 -6.29
N GLY A 26 -6.11 12.54 -5.30
CA GLY A 26 -6.40 13.40 -4.15
C GLY A 26 -6.30 14.88 -4.49
N PRO A 27 -6.80 15.77 -3.60
CA PRO A 27 -6.89 17.21 -3.85
C PRO A 27 -5.53 17.90 -3.98
N ALA A 28 -4.45 17.32 -3.42
CA ALA A 28 -3.08 17.84 -3.56
C ALA A 28 -2.27 17.06 -4.60
N GLY A 29 -2.88 16.13 -5.35
CA GLY A 29 -2.22 15.38 -6.40
C GLY A 29 -1.63 14.04 -5.97
N GLY A 30 -1.89 13.56 -4.75
CA GLY A 30 -1.61 12.16 -4.40
C GLY A 30 -2.46 11.22 -5.26
N THR A 31 -1.96 10.03 -5.56
CA THR A 31 -2.62 9.14 -6.52
C THR A 31 -2.79 7.74 -5.97
N VAL A 32 -3.88 7.09 -6.36
CA VAL A 32 -4.12 5.68 -6.07
C VAL A 32 -4.19 4.90 -7.38
N TRP A 33 -3.44 3.82 -7.43
CA TRP A 33 -3.30 2.93 -8.56
C TRP A 33 -3.76 1.52 -8.17
N GLN A 34 -4.31 0.79 -9.13
CA GLN A 34 -4.67 -0.61 -8.95
C GLN A 34 -3.88 -1.49 -9.91
N GLY A 35 -3.45 -2.66 -9.45
CA GLY A 35 -2.72 -3.62 -10.28
C GLY A 35 -2.48 -4.93 -9.55
N VAL A 36 -1.92 -5.91 -10.24
CA VAL A 36 -1.61 -7.22 -9.66
C VAL A 36 -0.15 -7.23 -9.22
N VAL A 37 0.09 -7.55 -7.96
CA VAL A 37 1.44 -7.82 -7.46
C VAL A 37 1.78 -9.28 -7.82
N PRO A 38 2.84 -9.52 -8.62
CA PRO A 38 3.25 -10.87 -8.97
C PRO A 38 3.93 -11.56 -7.77
N GLY A 39 3.86 -12.88 -7.72
CA GLY A 39 4.45 -13.64 -6.64
C GLY A 39 4.13 -15.12 -6.70
N ARG A 40 4.91 -15.95 -6.02
CA ARG A 40 4.65 -17.40 -5.90
C ARG A 40 3.42 -17.68 -5.04
N TYR A 41 3.21 -16.86 -4.02
CA TYR A 41 2.13 -16.95 -3.03
C TYR A 41 1.01 -15.94 -3.30
N ALA A 42 1.11 -15.17 -4.39
CA ALA A 42 0.05 -14.26 -4.82
C ALA A 42 -1.30 -15.00 -4.93
N PRO A 43 -2.41 -14.40 -4.46
CA PRO A 43 -3.72 -15.00 -4.59
C PRO A 43 -4.02 -15.42 -6.04
N PRO A 44 -4.52 -16.66 -6.26
CA PRO A 44 -4.66 -17.23 -7.60
C PRO A 44 -5.71 -16.51 -8.46
N ASP A 45 -6.64 -15.79 -7.83
CA ASP A 45 -7.70 -15.01 -8.48
C ASP A 45 -7.20 -13.74 -9.18
N ARG A 46 -5.92 -13.35 -8.96
CA ARG A 46 -5.30 -12.13 -9.51
C ARG A 46 -6.12 -10.87 -9.25
N LEU A 47 -6.85 -10.83 -8.14
CA LEU A 47 -7.58 -9.63 -7.75
C LEU A 47 -6.60 -8.50 -7.38
N PRO A 48 -6.92 -7.25 -7.74
CA PRO A 48 -5.96 -6.16 -7.66
C PRO A 48 -5.60 -5.79 -6.22
N SER A 49 -4.31 -5.50 -6.03
CA SER A 49 -3.79 -4.73 -4.90
C SER A 49 -3.77 -3.26 -5.27
N LEU A 50 -3.72 -2.38 -4.26
CA LEU A 50 -3.71 -0.94 -4.47
C LEU A 50 -2.37 -0.32 -4.05
N LEU A 51 -2.00 0.76 -4.70
CA LEU A 51 -0.79 1.53 -4.44
C LEU A 51 -1.16 3.01 -4.33
N TYR A 52 -0.85 3.63 -3.20
CA TYR A 52 -0.85 5.08 -3.05
C TYR A 52 0.55 5.65 -3.29
N LEU A 53 0.63 6.70 -4.12
CA LEU A 53 1.80 7.53 -4.29
C LEU A 53 1.50 8.96 -3.80
N PRO A 54 2.43 9.61 -3.08
CA PRO A 54 2.20 10.94 -2.55
C PRO A 54 2.20 12.00 -3.66
N PRO A 55 1.71 13.22 -3.38
CA PRO A 55 1.92 14.37 -4.25
C PRO A 55 3.39 14.51 -4.68
N ASP A 56 3.60 14.87 -5.95
CA ASP A 56 4.93 15.06 -6.55
C ASP A 56 5.86 13.85 -6.38
N ALA A 57 5.29 12.64 -6.50
CA ALA A 57 6.05 11.39 -6.46
C ALA A 57 7.21 11.42 -7.48
N SER A 58 8.40 11.01 -7.04
CA SER A 58 9.62 11.07 -7.84
C SER A 58 10.52 9.85 -7.64
N PRO A 59 11.09 9.27 -8.70
CA PRO A 59 12.01 8.13 -8.59
C PRO A 59 13.35 8.52 -7.94
N ARG A 60 13.64 9.82 -7.81
CA ARG A 60 14.85 10.34 -7.17
C ARG A 60 14.75 10.43 -5.64
N ARG A 61 13.55 10.32 -5.07
CA ARG A 61 13.33 10.30 -3.62
C ARG A 61 13.33 8.87 -3.09
N ARG A 62 13.37 8.70 -1.76
CA ARG A 62 13.21 7.40 -1.10
C ARG A 62 12.15 7.52 -0.02
N TYR A 63 11.00 6.89 -0.26
CA TYR A 63 9.82 7.03 0.59
C TYR A 63 9.78 6.02 1.73
N ARG A 64 9.06 6.38 2.80
CA ARG A 64 8.58 5.43 3.81
C ARG A 64 7.46 4.57 3.20
N VAL A 65 7.26 3.37 3.73
CA VAL A 65 6.29 2.39 3.24
C VAL A 65 5.27 2.09 4.32
N ALA A 66 3.98 2.09 3.96
CA ALA A 66 2.90 1.54 4.76
C ALA A 66 2.24 0.37 4.04
N ILE A 67 2.30 -0.83 4.60
CA ILE A 67 1.52 -1.98 4.12
C ILE A 67 0.23 -2.05 4.93
N LEU A 68 -0.93 -1.92 4.26
CA LEU A 68 -2.23 -1.85 4.92
C LEU A 68 -3.09 -3.08 4.61
N LEU A 69 -3.34 -3.88 5.63
CA LEU A 69 -4.09 -5.13 5.56
C LEU A 69 -5.58 -4.90 5.84
N HIS A 70 -6.43 -5.34 4.91
CA HIS A 70 -7.89 -5.25 5.11
C HIS A 70 -8.40 -6.31 6.10
N GLY A 71 -9.56 -6.04 6.68
CA GLY A 71 -10.24 -6.97 7.59
C GLY A 71 -10.92 -8.16 6.88
N PHE A 72 -11.51 -9.03 7.69
CA PHE A 72 -12.26 -10.23 7.26
C PHE A 72 -13.36 -9.88 6.25
N ARG A 73 -13.46 -10.63 5.14
CA ARG A 73 -14.36 -10.36 3.99
C ARG A 73 -14.19 -8.97 3.36
N GLY A 74 -13.17 -8.23 3.76
CA GLY A 74 -12.86 -6.91 3.26
C GLY A 74 -12.16 -6.93 1.93
N SER A 75 -11.70 -5.75 1.55
CA SER A 75 -11.04 -5.48 0.28
C SER A 75 -10.10 -4.29 0.48
N PRO A 76 -8.96 -4.19 -0.24
CA PRO A 76 -8.08 -3.03 -0.12
C PRO A 76 -8.78 -1.71 -0.46
N TYR A 77 -9.85 -1.75 -1.25
CA TYR A 77 -10.68 -0.58 -1.59
C TYR A 77 -11.36 0.07 -0.37
N ALA A 78 -11.55 -0.65 0.75
CA ALA A 78 -12.11 -0.05 1.96
C ALA A 78 -11.28 1.15 2.46
N PHE A 79 -9.96 1.11 2.29
CA PHE A 79 -9.09 2.25 2.62
C PHE A 79 -9.23 3.40 1.62
N VAL A 80 -9.53 3.12 0.36
CA VAL A 80 -9.69 4.15 -0.67
C VAL A 80 -11.05 4.82 -0.53
N ASP A 81 -12.11 4.02 -0.48
CA ASP A 81 -13.49 4.50 -0.58
C ASP A 81 -14.04 4.97 0.76
N SER A 82 -13.78 4.22 1.84
CA SER A 82 -14.34 4.53 3.16
C SER A 82 -13.44 5.46 3.98
N LEU A 83 -12.12 5.23 3.96
CA LEU A 83 -11.16 6.11 4.65
C LEU A 83 -10.82 7.36 3.82
N GLY A 84 -11.03 7.33 2.50
CA GLY A 84 -10.65 8.45 1.62
C GLY A 84 -9.13 8.61 1.55
N LEU A 85 -8.38 7.50 1.42
CA LEU A 85 -6.93 7.45 1.59
C LEU A 85 -6.18 8.59 0.91
N ALA A 86 -6.46 8.87 -0.37
CA ALA A 86 -5.77 9.93 -1.10
C ALA A 86 -5.98 11.30 -0.47
N SER A 87 -7.23 11.66 -0.16
CA SER A 87 -7.59 12.94 0.47
C SER A 87 -7.02 13.07 1.88
N LEU A 88 -7.07 12.00 2.67
CA LEU A 88 -6.51 12.00 4.01
C LEU A 88 -4.98 12.15 3.98
N ALA A 89 -4.30 11.36 3.14
CA ALA A 89 -2.85 11.41 3.03
C ALA A 89 -2.37 12.77 2.49
N ASP A 90 -3.03 13.31 1.46
CA ASP A 90 -2.73 14.64 0.91
C ASP A 90 -2.84 15.72 1.98
N ARG A 91 -3.91 15.70 2.78
CA ARG A 91 -4.10 16.63 3.88
C ARG A 91 -3.00 16.49 4.94
N LEU A 92 -2.70 15.27 5.38
CA LEU A 92 -1.68 15.05 6.41
C LEU A 92 -0.26 15.43 5.93
N ILE A 93 0.03 15.21 4.65
CA ILE A 93 1.31 15.58 4.03
C ILE A 93 1.41 17.10 3.88
N SER A 94 0.35 17.77 3.40
CA SER A 94 0.34 19.23 3.20
C SER A 94 0.40 19.98 4.54
N GLU A 95 -0.28 19.47 5.57
CA GLU A 95 -0.19 19.96 6.95
C GLU A 95 1.14 19.59 7.64
N ARG A 96 2.05 18.87 6.96
CA ARG A 96 3.34 18.38 7.49
C ARG A 96 3.22 17.51 8.75
N ARG A 97 2.06 16.88 8.97
CA ARG A 97 1.82 15.96 10.08
C ARG A 97 2.45 14.59 9.85
N VAL A 98 2.63 14.22 8.58
CA VAL A 98 3.38 13.03 8.16
C VAL A 98 4.33 13.40 7.03
N ALA A 99 5.48 12.73 6.97
CA ALA A 99 6.36 12.81 5.81
C ALA A 99 5.71 12.11 4.61
N PRO A 100 5.98 12.52 3.35
CA PRO A 100 5.53 11.79 2.16
C PRO A 100 5.91 10.32 2.21
N PHE A 101 4.96 9.45 1.90
CA PHE A 101 5.08 7.99 1.99
C PHE A 101 4.36 7.32 0.83
N VAL A 102 4.72 6.07 0.54
CA VAL A 102 3.93 5.18 -0.32
C VAL A 102 3.13 4.22 0.54
N ALA A 103 1.91 3.88 0.11
CA ALA A 103 1.14 2.82 0.77
C ALA A 103 0.81 1.71 -0.21
N VAL A 104 0.92 0.46 0.23
CA VAL A 104 0.60 -0.72 -0.57
C VAL A 104 -0.43 -1.54 0.17
N LEU A 105 -1.55 -1.79 -0.49
CA LEU A 105 -2.73 -2.40 0.11
C LEU A 105 -2.95 -3.74 -0.60
N PRO A 106 -2.33 -4.82 -0.11
CA PRO A 106 -2.39 -6.11 -0.78
C PRO A 106 -3.81 -6.68 -0.75
N ARG A 107 -4.07 -7.51 -1.74
CA ARG A 107 -5.25 -8.35 -1.76
C ARG A 107 -5.03 -9.59 -0.89
N GLY A 108 -5.89 -9.82 0.11
CA GLY A 108 -5.82 -10.95 1.04
C GLY A 108 -6.57 -12.21 0.59
N GLY A 109 -6.70 -12.48 -0.71
CA GLY A 109 -7.47 -13.62 -1.24
C GLY A 109 -8.79 -13.24 -1.93
N PRO A 110 -9.61 -14.24 -2.34
CA PRO A 110 -10.81 -14.01 -3.16
C PRO A 110 -11.86 -13.16 -2.47
N ALA A 111 -12.81 -12.66 -3.26
CA ALA A 111 -13.93 -11.91 -2.73
C ALA A 111 -14.67 -12.78 -1.69
N GLY A 112 -14.78 -12.27 -0.46
CA GLY A 112 -15.35 -13.02 0.66
C GLY A 112 -14.42 -14.03 1.32
N TYR A 113 -13.10 -13.97 1.09
CA TYR A 113 -12.12 -14.75 1.86
C TYR A 113 -12.30 -14.54 3.36
N ARG A 114 -12.23 -15.65 4.09
CA ARG A 114 -12.57 -15.77 5.51
C ARG A 114 -11.38 -16.11 6.40
N GLY A 115 -10.18 -16.21 5.84
CA GLY A 115 -9.00 -16.59 6.62
C GLY A 115 -8.26 -15.38 7.17
N GLU A 116 -7.37 -15.69 8.11
CA GLU A 116 -6.41 -14.76 8.68
C GLU A 116 -5.28 -14.46 7.69
N TRP A 117 -4.54 -13.37 7.94
CA TRP A 117 -3.30 -13.05 7.24
C TRP A 117 -2.16 -13.96 7.71
N ALA A 118 -2.31 -15.27 7.50
CA ALA A 118 -1.39 -16.31 7.94
C ALA A 118 -1.10 -17.29 6.79
N GLY A 119 -0.09 -18.14 6.97
CA GLY A 119 0.25 -19.18 6.00
C GLY A 119 0.54 -18.57 4.62
N PRO A 120 -0.14 -18.99 3.53
CA PRO A 120 0.11 -18.44 2.19
C PRO A 120 -0.01 -16.91 2.09
N LEU A 121 -0.92 -16.27 2.81
CA LEU A 121 -1.09 -14.80 2.73
C LEU A 121 0.02 -14.05 3.44
N GLU A 122 0.50 -14.58 4.56
CA GLU A 122 1.73 -14.07 5.17
C GLU A 122 2.91 -14.23 4.21
N ARG A 123 3.07 -15.42 3.61
CA ARG A 123 4.16 -15.67 2.64
C ARG A 123 4.05 -14.72 1.44
N PHE A 124 2.84 -14.41 0.99
CA PHE A 124 2.62 -13.37 -0.02
C PHE A 124 3.09 -12.00 0.46
N VAL A 125 2.74 -11.58 1.67
CA VAL A 125 3.20 -10.29 2.23
C VAL A 125 4.73 -10.25 2.36
N VAL A 126 5.33 -11.31 2.89
CA VAL A 126 6.73 -11.33 3.30
C VAL A 126 7.67 -11.66 2.15
N ASP A 127 7.37 -12.68 1.34
CA ASP A 127 8.29 -13.19 0.32
C ASP A 127 8.04 -12.64 -1.08
N ASP A 128 6.82 -12.18 -1.36
CA ASP A 128 6.48 -11.62 -2.67
C ASP A 128 6.35 -10.10 -2.61
N LEU A 129 5.46 -9.59 -1.76
CA LEU A 129 5.08 -8.19 -1.72
C LEU A 129 6.22 -7.29 -1.23
N VAL A 130 6.83 -7.58 -0.08
CA VAL A 130 7.95 -6.78 0.44
C VAL A 130 9.10 -6.69 -0.58
N PRO A 131 9.58 -7.80 -1.18
CA PRO A 131 10.61 -7.73 -2.22
C PRO A 131 10.14 -7.04 -3.50
N TRP A 132 8.86 -7.19 -3.89
CA TRP A 132 8.31 -6.46 -5.03
C TRP A 132 8.32 -4.94 -4.80
N ILE A 133 7.91 -4.49 -3.60
CA ILE A 133 7.94 -3.07 -3.22
C ILE A 133 9.37 -2.53 -3.31
N ASP A 134 10.34 -3.21 -2.71
CA ASP A 134 11.75 -2.76 -2.66
C ASP A 134 12.40 -2.66 -4.05
N ARG A 135 12.05 -3.57 -4.97
CA ARG A 135 12.59 -3.57 -6.33
C ARG A 135 11.89 -2.58 -7.26
N THR A 136 10.61 -2.32 -7.04
CA THR A 136 9.76 -1.62 -8.01
C THR A 136 9.54 -0.17 -7.64
N LEU A 137 9.51 0.16 -6.35
CA LEU A 137 9.20 1.50 -5.87
C LEU A 137 10.44 2.20 -5.30
N PRO A 138 10.53 3.52 -5.39
CA PRO A 138 11.65 4.29 -4.85
C PRO A 138 11.51 4.42 -3.32
N VAL A 139 11.72 3.34 -2.58
CA VAL A 139 11.50 3.26 -1.12
C VAL A 139 12.81 3.17 -0.33
N ARG A 140 12.77 3.57 0.93
CA ARG A 140 13.86 3.32 1.89
C ARG A 140 13.96 1.82 2.19
N ARG A 141 15.17 1.34 2.52
CA ARG A 141 15.44 -0.09 2.78
C ARG A 141 15.58 -0.45 4.26
N ASP A 142 15.71 0.55 5.12
CA ASP A 142 15.79 0.33 6.56
C ASP A 142 14.41 0.07 7.15
N ARG A 143 14.30 -0.92 8.04
CA ARG A 143 13.03 -1.30 8.67
C ARG A 143 12.31 -0.14 9.35
N ALA A 144 13.03 0.85 9.89
CA ALA A 144 12.45 2.02 10.55
C ALA A 144 11.57 2.88 9.62
N ALA A 145 11.70 2.71 8.30
CA ALA A 145 10.87 3.35 7.30
C ALA A 145 9.67 2.49 6.85
N TRP A 146 9.52 1.27 7.36
CA TRP A 146 8.49 0.31 6.98
C TRP A 146 7.51 0.09 8.12
N MET A 147 6.24 0.28 7.80
CA MET A 147 5.11 0.06 8.67
C MET A 147 4.21 -1.02 8.07
N ILE A 148 3.67 -1.88 8.93
CA ILE A 148 2.56 -2.76 8.61
C ILE A 148 1.43 -2.49 9.59
N GLY A 149 0.22 -2.36 9.06
CA GLY A 149 -0.97 -2.08 9.86
C GLY A 149 -2.24 -2.59 9.20
N GLY A 150 -3.36 -2.58 9.92
CA GLY A 150 -4.62 -3.01 9.35
C GLY A 150 -5.80 -2.93 10.30
N LEU A 151 -6.99 -3.23 9.77
CA LEU A 151 -8.27 -3.21 10.50
C LEU A 151 -8.74 -4.63 10.83
N SER A 152 -9.21 -4.88 12.05
CA SER A 152 -9.81 -6.16 12.47
C SER A 152 -8.86 -7.34 12.22
N ALA A 153 -9.25 -8.35 11.43
CA ALA A 153 -8.36 -9.44 11.02
C ALA A 153 -7.04 -8.94 10.39
N GLY A 154 -7.08 -7.80 9.67
CA GLY A 154 -5.87 -7.15 9.16
C GLY A 154 -5.00 -6.52 10.24
N GLY A 155 -5.60 -6.03 11.32
CA GLY A 155 -4.88 -5.49 12.48
C GLY A 155 -4.17 -6.58 13.28
N TYR A 156 -4.87 -7.70 13.53
CA TYR A 156 -4.25 -8.90 14.09
C TYR A 156 -3.12 -9.40 13.20
N GLY A 157 -3.39 -9.59 11.90
CA GLY A 157 -2.41 -10.02 10.91
C GLY A 157 -1.17 -9.13 10.84
N ALA A 158 -1.34 -7.81 10.92
CA ALA A 158 -0.22 -6.87 10.86
C ALA A 158 0.74 -7.05 12.05
N VAL A 159 0.19 -7.17 13.26
CA VAL A 159 1.00 -7.37 14.47
C VAL A 159 1.61 -8.77 14.49
N ASP A 160 0.84 -9.80 14.17
CA ASP A 160 1.32 -11.19 14.14
C ASP A 160 2.46 -11.38 13.11
N ILE A 161 2.26 -10.97 11.86
CA ILE A 161 3.32 -10.99 10.83
C ILE A 161 4.51 -10.14 11.29
N GLY A 162 4.25 -8.93 11.78
CA GLY A 162 5.29 -7.99 12.20
C GLY A 162 6.21 -8.54 13.29
N LEU A 163 5.64 -9.17 14.32
CA LEU A 163 6.37 -9.77 15.43
C LEU A 163 7.16 -11.02 15.01
N ARG A 164 6.66 -11.77 14.03
CA ARG A 164 7.36 -12.96 13.48
C ARG A 164 8.44 -12.58 12.46
N HIS A 165 8.38 -11.37 11.91
CA HIS A 165 9.35 -10.81 10.95
C HIS A 165 9.94 -9.45 11.40
N PRO A 166 10.57 -9.36 12.58
CA PRO A 166 10.94 -8.08 13.22
C PRO A 166 12.02 -7.30 12.47
N ARG A 167 12.70 -7.93 11.51
CA ARG A 167 13.69 -7.28 10.64
C ARG A 167 13.07 -6.49 9.49
N LEU A 168 11.79 -6.71 9.17
CA LEU A 168 11.12 -6.07 8.03
C LEU A 168 10.47 -4.74 8.42
N PHE A 169 9.86 -4.68 9.60
CA PHE A 169 9.02 -3.55 9.99
C PHE A 169 9.56 -2.86 11.24
N GLY A 170 9.52 -1.52 11.23
CA GLY A 170 9.87 -0.66 12.35
C GLY A 170 8.66 -0.21 13.16
N THR A 171 7.48 -0.24 12.54
CA THR A 171 6.20 0.17 13.15
C THR A 171 5.14 -0.88 12.84
N LEU A 172 4.43 -1.32 13.88
CA LEU A 172 3.30 -2.25 13.78
C LEU A 172 2.06 -1.54 14.32
N GLU A 173 0.94 -1.60 13.60
CA GLU A 173 -0.31 -0.95 14.01
C GLU A 173 -1.47 -1.94 13.95
N SER A 174 -2.25 -2.02 15.05
CA SER A 174 -3.49 -2.81 15.08
C SER A 174 -4.68 -1.88 15.29
N TRP A 175 -5.56 -1.80 14.30
CA TRP A 175 -6.80 -1.03 14.39
C TRP A 175 -7.95 -2.00 14.65
N SER A 176 -8.37 -2.09 15.91
CA SER A 176 -9.43 -3.01 16.34
C SER A 176 -9.16 -4.47 15.99
N GLY A 177 -7.89 -4.90 15.96
CA GLY A 177 -7.51 -6.31 15.89
C GLY A 177 -7.71 -7.00 17.24
N TYR A 178 -7.88 -8.31 17.21
CA TYR A 178 -8.20 -9.15 18.37
C TYR A 178 -7.04 -10.07 18.75
#